data_AF-A0A7C7R1Y6-F1
#
_entry.id   AF-A0A7C7R1Y6-F1
#
_cell.length_a   1.000
_cell.length_b   1.000
_cell.length_c   1.000
_cell.angle_alpha   90.00
_cell.angle_beta   90.00
_cell.angle_gamma   90.00
#
_symmetry.space_group_name_H-M   'P 1'
#
loop_
_entity.id
_entity.type
_entity.pdbx_description
1 polymer ?
#
loop_
_entity_poly.entity_id
_entity_poly.type
_entity_poly.pdbx_seq_one_letter_code
_entity_poly.pdbx_strand_id
1 'polypeptide(L)'
;MSDAAFTFKERGEEIDVYWRGRLLGTIVRMTEGSGRRCYRLGADTRKRPRTYRGRLRAAEVLRTIHSLKRQAEKSGWTLEELIVRAWDAKPSTAGYAARG
;
A
#
# COMPACT_ATOMS: atom_id res chain seq x y z
N MET A 1 5.95 -18.05 -0.03
CA MET A 1 4.60 -17.61 0.37
C MET A 1 3.93 -16.95 -0.83
N SER A 2 3.32 -17.74 -1.70
CA SER A 2 2.57 -17.27 -2.88
C SER A 2 1.07 -17.43 -2.60
N ASP A 3 0.38 -16.35 -2.25
CA ASP A 3 -1.08 -16.37 -2.08
C ASP A 3 -1.72 -14.98 -2.28
N ALA A 4 -1.35 -14.30 -3.37
CA ALA A 4 -1.82 -12.95 -3.67
C ALA A 4 -2.63 -12.91 -4.97
N ALA A 5 -3.82 -13.49 -4.98
CA ALA A 5 -4.81 -13.13 -5.99
C ALA A 5 -5.43 -11.78 -5.61
N PHE A 6 -4.68 -10.69 -5.76
CA PHE A 6 -5.28 -9.36 -5.79
C PHE A 6 -6.18 -9.26 -7.02
N THR A 7 -7.39 -8.75 -6.85
CA THR A 7 -8.26 -8.39 -7.98
C THR A 7 -8.22 -6.89 -8.17
N PHE A 8 -8.03 -6.45 -9.42
CA PHE A 8 -7.95 -5.05 -9.79
C PHE A 8 -9.18 -4.70 -10.64
N LYS A 9 -9.97 -3.72 -10.21
CA LYS A 9 -11.09 -3.19 -11.01
C LYS A 9 -10.76 -1.76 -11.44
N GLU A 10 -10.65 -1.55 -12.75
CA GLU A 10 -10.27 -0.26 -13.30
C GLU A 10 -11.47 0.68 -13.45
N ARG A 11 -11.26 1.96 -13.14
CA ARG A 11 -12.21 3.07 -13.23
C ARG A 11 -11.46 4.32 -13.73
N GLY A 12 -11.12 4.32 -15.01
CA GLY A 12 -10.28 5.36 -15.60
C GLY A 12 -8.84 5.30 -15.07
N GLU A 13 -8.40 6.36 -14.41
CA GLU A 13 -7.09 6.42 -13.75
C GLU A 13 -7.05 5.73 -12.39
N GLU A 14 -8.22 5.52 -11.79
CA GLU A 14 -8.37 4.84 -10.51
C GLU A 14 -8.49 3.33 -10.69
N ILE A 15 -7.94 2.57 -9.75
CA ILE A 15 -8.00 1.12 -9.73
C ILE A 15 -8.35 0.69 -8.31
N ASP A 16 -9.54 0.12 -8.15
CA ASP A 16 -9.96 -0.50 -6.90
C ASP A 16 -9.22 -1.83 -6.72
N VAL A 17 -8.59 -1.98 -5.57
CA VAL A 17 -7.80 -3.14 -5.20
C VAL A 17 -8.56 -3.99 -4.20
N TYR A 18 -8.82 -5.23 -4.56
CA TYR A 18 -9.48 -6.20 -3.71
C TYR A 18 -8.53 -7.32 -3.29
N TRP A 19 -8.72 -7.84 -2.08
CA TRP A 19 -8.05 -9.03 -1.58
C TRP A 19 -9.06 -9.94 -0.88
N ARG A 20 -9.16 -11.20 -1.34
CA ARG A 20 -10.15 -12.17 -0.85
C ARG A 20 -11.58 -11.62 -0.84
N GLY A 21 -11.96 -10.95 -1.94
CA GLY A 21 -13.28 -10.33 -2.12
C GLY A 21 -13.52 -9.02 -1.36
N ARG A 22 -12.60 -8.57 -0.50
CA ARG A 22 -12.73 -7.32 0.25
C ARG A 22 -11.99 -6.17 -0.43
N LEU A 23 -12.63 -5.00 -0.50
CA LEU A 23 -11.97 -3.78 -0.98
C LEU A 23 -10.90 -3.34 0.04
N LEU A 24 -9.65 -3.27 -0.40
CA LEU A 24 -8.55 -2.73 0.39
C LEU A 24 -8.46 -1.20 0.28
N GLY A 25 -8.83 -0.67 -0.89
CA GLY A 25 -8.76 0.75 -1.23
C GLY A 25 -8.47 0.93 -2.72
N THR A 26 -8.11 2.15 -3.09
CA THR A 26 -7.89 2.53 -4.49
C THR A 26 -6.42 2.89 -4.69
N ILE A 27 -5.86 2.56 -5.85
CA ILE A 27 -4.59 3.09 -6.35
C ILE A 27 -4.86 3.94 -7.58
N VAL A 28 -4.04 4.96 -7.81
CA VAL A 28 -4.22 5.88 -8.93
C VAL A 28 -3.01 5.78 -9.85
N ARG A 29 -3.27 5.58 -11.14
CA ARG A 29 -2.25 5.58 -12.20
C ARG A 29 -1.61 6.95 -12.28
N MET A 30 -0.29 6.96 -12.44
CA MET A 30 0.51 8.16 -12.60
C MET A 30 1.62 7.91 -13.60
N THR A 31 2.18 9.01 -14.12
CA THR A 31 3.36 9.00 -14.98
C THR A 31 4.45 9.84 -14.31
N GLU A 32 5.61 9.25 -14.03
CA GLU A 32 6.79 10.00 -13.59
C GLU A 32 7.24 10.97 -14.70
N GLY A 33 7.96 12.04 -14.37
CA GLY A 33 8.51 12.97 -15.38
C GLY A 33 9.43 12.31 -16.42
N SER A 34 9.92 11.09 -16.13
CA SER A 34 10.67 10.23 -17.06
C SER A 34 9.80 9.46 -18.07
N GLY A 35 8.47 9.61 -18.04
CA GLY A 35 7.51 8.85 -18.83
C GLY A 35 7.17 7.47 -18.26
N ARG A 36 7.78 7.07 -17.13
CA ARG A 36 7.55 5.75 -16.52
C ARG A 36 6.21 5.70 -15.78
N ARG A 37 5.43 4.65 -16.02
CA ARG A 37 4.17 4.39 -15.29
C ARG A 37 4.45 4.05 -13.83
N CYS A 38 3.79 4.76 -12.93
CA CYS A 38 3.82 4.52 -11.50
C CYS A 38 2.41 4.59 -10.91
N TYR A 39 2.29 4.30 -9.62
CA TYR A 39 1.01 4.30 -8.91
C TYR A 39 1.16 5.01 -7.59
N ARG A 40 0.17 5.80 -7.18
CA ARG A 40 0.04 6.27 -5.79
C ARG A 40 -1.13 5.59 -5.12
N LEU A 41 -1.19 5.65 -3.79
CA LEU A 41 -2.41 5.27 -3.07
C LEU A 41 -3.45 6.39 -3.23
N GLY A 42 -4.72 6.02 -3.42
CA GLY A 42 -5.82 6.97 -3.50
C GLY A 42 -5.96 7.82 -2.24
N ALA A 43 -5.72 7.20 -1.08
CA ALA A 43 -5.74 7.87 0.23
C ALA A 43 -4.49 8.75 0.51
N ASP A 44 -3.47 8.74 -0.36
CA ASP A 44 -2.29 9.59 -0.20
C ASP A 44 -2.56 10.97 -0.82
N THR A 45 -2.99 11.92 0.01
CA THR A 45 -3.38 13.28 -0.37
C THR A 45 -2.24 14.30 -0.26
N ARG A 46 -1.00 13.86 0.00
CA ARG A 46 0.15 14.75 0.12
C ARG A 46 0.47 15.44 -1.21
N LYS A 47 1.00 16.67 -1.16
CA LYS A 47 1.49 17.42 -2.34
C LYS A 47 2.51 16.62 -3.17
N ARG A 48 3.32 15.80 -2.52
CA ARG A 48 4.25 14.84 -3.14
C ARG A 48 3.93 13.44 -2.61
N PRO A 49 2.97 12.74 -3.22
CA PRO A 49 2.56 11.42 -2.74
C PRO A 49 3.67 10.42 -2.97
N ARG A 50 3.70 9.36 -2.16
CA ARG A 50 4.63 8.26 -2.39
C ARG A 50 4.16 7.48 -3.62
N THR A 51 5.08 7.23 -4.54
CA THR A 51 4.81 6.45 -5.74
C THR A 51 5.40 5.05 -5.62
N TYR A 52 4.77 4.11 -6.30
CA TYR A 52 5.14 2.71 -6.33
C TYR A 52 5.30 2.27 -7.79
N ARG A 53 6.40 1.59 -8.07
CA ARG A 53 6.63 0.96 -9.37
C ARG A 53 5.86 -0.37 -9.41
N GLY A 54 4.75 -0.37 -10.15
CA GLY A 54 3.88 -1.52 -10.31
C GLY A 54 2.67 -1.54 -9.37
N ARG A 55 1.51 -1.90 -9.93
CA ARG A 55 0.23 -1.99 -9.20
C ARG A 55 0.24 -3.01 -8.06
N LEU A 56 1.00 -4.11 -8.21
CA LEU A 56 1.13 -5.15 -7.18
C LEU A 56 1.78 -4.58 -5.92
N ARG A 57 2.85 -3.81 -6.06
CA ARG A 57 3.54 -3.20 -4.92
C ARG A 57 2.66 -2.17 -4.20
N ALA A 58 1.85 -1.42 -4.95
CA ALA A 58 0.87 -0.51 -4.37
C ALA A 58 -0.24 -1.29 -3.62
N ALA A 59 -0.72 -2.41 -4.18
CA ALA A 59 -1.69 -3.30 -3.56
C ALA A 59 -1.17 -3.95 -2.27
N GLU A 60 0.10 -4.36 -2.23
CA GLU A 60 0.75 -4.86 -1.02
C GLU A 60 0.74 -3.82 0.09
N VAL A 61 0.99 -2.56 -0.23
CA VAL A 61 0.94 -1.47 0.75
C VAL A 61 -0.47 -1.27 1.28
N LEU A 62 -1.50 -1.27 0.40
CA LEU A 62 -2.89 -1.23 0.83
C LEU A 62 -3.24 -2.41 1.76
N ARG A 63 -2.72 -3.60 1.49
CA ARG A 63 -2.92 -4.77 2.35
C ARG A 63 -2.29 -4.58 3.73
N THR A 64 -1.09 -4.01 3.80
CA THR A 64 -0.44 -3.68 5.08
C THR A 64 -1.25 -2.65 5.88
N ILE A 65 -1.69 -1.58 5.22
CA ILE A 65 -2.55 -0.55 5.86
C ILE A 65 -3.85 -1.18 6.38
N HIS A 66 -4.51 -2.00 5.57
CA HIS A 66 -5.73 -2.69 5.96
C HIS A 66 -5.49 -3.64 7.16
N SER A 67 -4.37 -4.38 7.17
CA SER A 67 -3.99 -5.25 8.28
C SER A 67 -3.79 -4.46 9.58
N LEU A 68 -3.07 -3.34 9.53
CA LEU A 68 -2.83 -2.47 10.68
C LEU A 68 -4.14 -1.88 11.21
N LYS A 69 -5.01 -1.37 10.32
CA LYS A 69 -6.33 -0.85 10.70
C LYS A 69 -7.17 -1.90 11.42
N ARG A 70 -7.23 -3.12 10.87
CA ARG A 70 -7.97 -4.25 11.47
C ARG A 70 -7.43 -4.65 12.84
N GLN A 71 -6.10 -4.60 13.03
CA GLN A 71 -5.50 -4.87 14.33
C GLN A 71 -5.82 -3.76 15.34
N ALA A 72 -5.73 -2.49 14.92
CA ALA A 72 -6.11 -1.35 15.76
C ALA A 72 -7.57 -1.43 16.24
N GLU A 73 -8.50 -1.73 15.32
CA GLU A 73 -9.92 -1.93 15.65
C GLU A 73 -10.14 -3.08 16.64
N LYS A 74 -9.43 -4.20 16.48
CA LYS A 74 -9.58 -5.37 17.36
C LYS A 74 -8.98 -5.14 18.74
N SER A 75 -7.87 -4.42 18.81
CA SER A 75 -7.10 -4.22 20.05
C SER A 75 -7.42 -2.92 20.77
N GLY A 76 -8.27 -2.06 20.19
CA GLY A 76 -8.60 -0.75 20.76
C GLY A 76 -7.39 0.20 20.81
N TRP A 77 -6.48 0.12 19.84
CA TRP A 77 -5.28 0.93 19.84
C TRP A 77 -5.60 2.42 19.75
N THR A 78 -4.84 3.23 20.47
CA THR A 78 -4.86 4.67 20.27
C THR A 78 -4.23 5.03 18.92
N LEU A 79 -4.45 6.28 18.48
CA LEU A 79 -3.85 6.78 17.25
C LEU A 79 -2.31 6.76 17.34
N GLU A 80 -1.75 7.10 18.51
CA GLU A 80 -0.31 7.10 18.78
C GLU A 80 0.27 5.69 18.62
N GLU A 81 -0.38 4.67 19.20
CA GLU A 81 0.05 3.28 19.08
C GLU A 81 0.02 2.79 17.62
N LEU A 82 -1.02 3.17 16.87
CA LEU A 82 -1.12 2.86 15.45
C LEU A 82 0.03 3.50 14.65
N ILE A 83 0.39 4.75 14.95
CA ILE A 83 1.50 5.46 14.29
C ILE A 83 2.83 4.75 14.56
N VAL A 84 3.13 4.41 15.83
CA VAL A 84 4.37 3.70 16.20
C VAL A 84 4.45 2.36 15.47
N ARG A 85 3.39 1.55 15.52
CA ARG A 85 3.38 0.23 14.87
C ARG A 85 3.46 0.32 13.34
N ALA A 86 2.84 1.33 12.74
CA ALA A 86 2.96 1.57 11.30
C ALA A 86 4.39 1.95 10.90
N TRP A 87 5.11 2.67 11.76
CA TRP A 87 6.51 3.01 11.56
C TRP A 87 7.41 1.77 11.60
N ASP A 88 7.20 0.88 12.56
CA ASP A 88 7.95 -0.38 12.70
C ASP A 88 7.65 -1.38 11.58
N ALA A 89 6.41 -1.39 11.08
CA ALA A 89 6.00 -2.23 9.96
C ALA A 89 6.57 -1.76 8.61
N LYS A 90 7.23 -0.60 8.55
CA LYS A 90 7.91 -0.14 7.34
C LYS A 90 9.03 -1.15 7.02
N PRO A 91 9.10 -1.72 5.80
CA PRO A 91 10.24 -2.55 5.43
C PRO A 91 11.51 -1.71 5.60
N SER A 92 12.38 -2.14 6.52
CA SER A 92 13.65 -1.46 6.75
C SER A 92 14.44 -1.48 5.44
N THR A 93 15.01 -0.35 5.07
CA THR A 93 15.99 -0.25 3.97
C THR A 93 17.26 -1.07 4.24
N ALA A 94 17.41 -1.62 5.45
CA ALA A 94 18.54 -2.44 5.87
C ALA A 94 18.59 -3.84 5.23
N GLY A 95 17.56 -4.25 4.47
CA GLY A 95 17.55 -5.54 3.76
C GLY A 95 18.40 -5.62 2.48
N TYR A 96 19.13 -4.57 2.09
CA TYR A 96 20.03 -4.56 0.92
C TYR A 96 21.53 -4.58 1.28
N ALA A 97 21.90 -5.01 2.50
CA ALA A 97 23.28 -5.21 2.92
C ALA A 97 23.56 -6.64 3.45
N ALA A 98 22.72 -7.62 3.13
CA ALA A 98 22.95 -9.01 3.55
C ALA A 98 22.45 -10.02 2.50
N ARG A 99 23.13 -10.05 1.35
CA ARG A 99 23.41 -11.30 0.63
C ARG A 99 24.84 -11.19 0.12
N GLY A 100 25.74 -11.90 0.78
CA GLY A 100 26.98 -12.35 0.16
C GLY A 100 26.70 -13.38 -0.92
#